data_AF-A0A2V9ZDN5-F1
#
_entry.id   AF-A0A2V9ZDN5-F1
#
_cell.length_a   1.000
_cell.length_b   1.000
_cell.length_c   1.000
_cell.angle_alpha   90.00
_cell.angle_beta   90.00
_cell.angle_gamma   90.00
#
_symmetry.space_group_name_H-M   'P 1'
#
loop_
_entity.id
_entity.type
_entity.pdbx_description
1 polymer ?
#
loop_
_entity_poly.entity_id
_entity_poly.type
_entity_poly.pdbx_seq_one_letter_code
_entity_poly.pdbx_strand_id
1 'polypeptide(L)' 'MAKNPWQQRVQRAQELALRHAFAAEILGFYVQIAHFQEELYQRLDVSSHRKIPASELGTPALPEWEELKGS' A
#
# COMPACT_ATOMS: atom_id res chain seq x y z
N MET A 1 18.12 -11.40 6.78
CA MET A 1 17.23 -10.26 6.46
C MET A 1 16.19 -10.76 5.47
N ALA A 2 14.91 -10.75 5.82
CA ALA A 2 13.86 -11.20 4.91
C ALA A 2 13.83 -10.24 3.70
N LYS A 3 14.14 -10.75 2.50
CA LYS A 3 14.03 -9.94 1.27
C LYS A 3 12.59 -9.45 1.15
N ASN A 4 12.43 -8.13 1.03
CA ASN A 4 11.15 -7.50 0.74
C ASN A 4 10.53 -8.20 -0.49
N PRO A 5 9.25 -8.61 -0.44
CA PRO A 5 8.58 -9.31 -1.53
C PRO A 5 8.67 -8.58 -2.88
N TRP A 6 8.76 -7.24 -2.88
CA TRP A 6 8.98 -6.44 -4.09
C TRP A 6 10.35 -6.69 -4.73
N GLN A 7 11.41 -6.70 -3.93
CA GLN A 7 12.77 -7.00 -4.41
C GLN A 7 12.87 -8.42 -4.98
N GLN A 8 12.16 -9.39 -4.41
CA GLN A 8 12.12 -10.75 -4.95
C GLN A 8 11.46 -10.81 -6.34
N ARG A 9 10.37 -10.06 -6.54
CA ARG A 9 9.67 -9.98 -7.84
C ARG A 9 10.56 -9.36 -8.90
N VAL A 10 11.24 -8.26 -8.57
CA VAL A 10 12.17 -7.58 -9.47
C VAL A 10 13.34 -8.49 -9.85
N GLN A 11 14.00 -9.11 -8.87
CA GLN A 11 15.13 -10.00 -9.12
C GLN A 11 14.72 -11.17 -10.03
N ARG A 12 13.57 -11.81 -9.76
CA ARG A 12 13.08 -12.92 -10.57
C ARG A 12 12.80 -12.49 -12.01
N ALA A 13 12.19 -11.33 -12.22
CA ALA A 13 11.89 -10.82 -13.56
C ALA A 13 13.17 -10.52 -14.34
N GLN A 14 14.18 -9.93 -13.69
CA GLN A 14 15.49 -9.70 -14.29
C GLN A 14 16.20 -11.00 -14.67
N GLU A 15 16.19 -12.00 -13.78
CA GLU A 15 16.76 -13.32 -14.06
C GLU A 15 16.06 -14.01 -15.25
N LEU A 16 14.73 -13.89 -15.35
CA LEU A 16 13.97 -14.43 -16.48
C LEU A 16 14.26 -13.69 -17.79
N ALA A 17 14.44 -12.37 -17.75
CA ALA A 17 14.76 -11.58 -18.93
C ALA A 17 16.13 -11.95 -19.52
N LEU A 18 17.09 -12.28 -18.66
CA LEU A 18 18.41 -12.76 -19.08
C LEU A 18 18.35 -14.16 -19.74
N ARG A 19 17.41 -15.01 -19.32
CA ARG A 19 17.25 -16.38 -19.86
C ARG A 19 16.35 -16.44 -21.09
N HIS A 20 15.42 -15.49 -21.24
CA HIS A 20 14.39 -15.51 -22.26
C HIS A 20 14.34 -14.18 -23.02
N ALA A 21 15.18 -14.05 -24.05
CA ALA A 21 15.27 -12.85 -24.86
C ALA A 21 13.91 -12.38 -25.43
N PHE A 22 13.06 -13.33 -25.85
CA PHE A 22 11.69 -13.03 -26.32
C PHE A 22 10.82 -12.33 -25.28
N ALA A 23 10.99 -12.67 -24.00
CA ALA A 23 10.21 -12.09 -22.90
C ALA A 23 10.89 -10.88 -22.24
N ALA A 24 12.09 -10.50 -22.67
CA ALA A 24 12.89 -9.47 -22.01
C ALA A 24 12.16 -8.12 -21.97
N GLU A 25 11.44 -7.76 -23.04
CA GLU A 25 10.72 -6.50 -23.12
C GLU A 25 9.55 -6.43 -22.13
N ILE A 26 8.70 -7.47 -22.09
CA ILE A 26 7.55 -7.50 -21.16
C ILE A 26 8.01 -7.65 -19.71
N LEU A 27 9.12 -8.35 -19.47
CA LEU A 27 9.71 -8.47 -18.13
C LEU A 27 10.34 -7.15 -17.67
N GLY A 28 10.96 -6.39 -18.57
CA GLY A 28 11.44 -5.03 -18.30
C GLY A 28 10.30 -4.10 -17.90
N PHE A 29 9.19 -4.14 -18.65
CA PHE A 29 7.98 -3.40 -18.28
C PHE A 29 7.41 -3.82 -16.92
N TYR A 30 7.36 -5.12 -16.63
CA TYR A 30 6.93 -5.62 -15.32
C TYR A 30 7.80 -5.10 -14.18
N VAL A 31 9.13 -5.02 -14.35
CA VAL A 31 10.05 -4.46 -13.36
C VAL A 31 9.71 -3.00 -13.05
N GLN A 32 9.42 -2.19 -14.08
CA GLN A 32 9.01 -0.79 -13.89
C GLN A 32 7.71 -0.68 -13.10
N ILE A 33 6.70 -1.52 -13.42
CA ILE A 33 5.44 -1.56 -12.66
C ILE A 33 5.68 -1.99 -11.22
N ALA A 34 6.52 -3.00 -10.98
CA ALA A 34 6.77 -3.50 -9.64
C ALA A 34 7.39 -2.44 -8.72
N HIS A 35 8.31 -1.62 -9.25
CA HIS A 35 8.87 -0.48 -8.51
C HIS A 35 7.84 0.62 -8.26
N PHE A 36 7.03 0.96 -9.27
CA PHE A 36 5.95 1.93 -9.09
C PHE A 36 4.96 1.47 -8.00
N GLN A 37 4.59 0.18 -8.01
CA GLN A 37 3.71 -0.38 -6.99
C GLN A 37 4.36 -0.34 -5.62
N GLU A 38 5.62 -0.76 -5.49
CA GLU A 38 6.37 -0.68 -4.23
C GLU A 38 6.33 0.73 -3.63
N GLU A 39 6.66 1.74 -4.43
CA GLU A 39 6.65 3.14 -3.99
C GLU A 39 5.25 3.62 -3.61
N LEU A 40 4.24 3.31 -4.43
CA LEU A 40 2.86 3.68 -4.16
C LEU A 40 2.35 3.08 -2.86
N TYR A 41 2.57 1.78 -2.64
CA TYR A 41 2.14 1.10 -1.43
C TYR A 41 2.88 1.61 -0.19
N GLN A 42 4.18 1.91 -0.28
CA GLN A 42 4.93 2.54 0.81
C GLN A 42 4.33 3.90 1.20
N ARG A 43 4.00 4.74 0.21
CA ARG A 43 3.35 6.04 0.46
C ARG A 43 1.97 5.89 1.10
N LEU A 44 1.17 4.94 0.63
CA LEU A 44 -0.17 4.67 1.16
C LEU A 44 -0.14 4.13 2.60
N ASP A 45 0.82 3.26 2.91
CA ASP A 45 0.98 2.73 4.27
C ASP A 45 1.36 3.85 5.26
N VAL A 46 2.29 4.74 4.86
CA VAL A 46 2.64 5.94 5.64
C VAL A 46 1.43 6.85 5.87
N SER A 47 0.57 7.04 4.86
CA SER A 47 -0.66 7.83 5.03
C SER A 47 -1.72 7.16 5.91
N SER A 48 -1.80 5.83 5.89
CA SER A 48 -2.75 5.06 6.72
C SER A 48 -2.31 4.99 8.18
N HIS A 49 -1.01 5.10 8.45
CA HIS A 49 -0.45 5.16 9.81
C HIS A 49 -0.54 6.55 10.47
N ARG A 50 -1.05 7.56 9.77
CA ARG A 50 -1.44 8.84 10.38
C ARG A 50 -2.68 8.60 11.24
N LYS A 51 -2.46 8.08 12.46
CA LYS A 51 -3.45 8.09 13.53
C LYS A 51 -3.78 9.55 13.81
N ILE A 52 -4.92 10.04 13.33
CA ILE A 52 -5.50 11.27 13.86
C ILE A 52 -5.69 10.99 15.35
N PRO A 53 -5.01 11.72 16.26
CA PRO A 53 -5.17 11.48 17.68
C PRO A 53 -6.65 11.69 18.02
N ALA A 54 -7.23 10.84 18.86
CA ALA A 54 -8.64 10.94 19.25
C ALA A 54 -9.02 12.32 19.82
N SER A 55 -8.05 13.16 20.20
CA SER A 55 -8.25 14.56 20.56
C SER A 55 -8.62 15.50 19.41
N GLU A 56 -8.37 15.13 18.15
CA GLU A 56 -8.81 15.89 16.95
C GLU A 56 -10.14 15.39 16.37
N LEU A 57 -10.57 14.18 16.75
CA LEU A 57 -11.97 13.77 16.62
C LEU A 57 -12.73 14.44 17.75
N GLY A 58 -13.17 15.68 17.51
CA GLY A 58 -14.15 16.33 18.37
C GLY A 58 -15.23 15.32 18.72
N THR A 59 -15.44 15.08 20.01
CA THR A 59 -16.41 14.14 20.55
C THR A 59 -17.67 14.24 19.70
N PRO A 60 -18.13 13.16 19.02
CA PRO A 60 -19.44 13.20 18.41
C PRO A 60 -20.40 13.40 19.56
N ALA A 61 -20.93 14.62 19.69
CA ALA A 61 -22.04 14.90 20.59
C ALA A 61 -23.10 13.85 20.25
N LEU A 62 -23.46 13.04 21.25
CA LEU A 62 -24.48 12.02 21.10
C LEU A 62 -25.69 12.67 20.41
N PRO A 63 -26.22 12.07 19.34
CA PRO A 63 -27.28 12.70 18.61
C PRO A 63 -28.52 12.77 19.50
N GLU A 64 -29.15 13.95 19.52
CA GLU A 64 -30.28 14.39 20.38
C GLU A 64 -31.43 13.36 20.50
N TRP A 65 -31.55 12.43 19.55
CA TRP A 65 -32.59 11.41 19.54
C TRP A 65 -32.44 10.30 20.60
N GLU A 66 -31.30 10.20 21.32
CA GLU A 66 -31.18 9.32 22.49
C GLU A 66 -31.75 9.93 23.79
N GLU A 67 -31.86 11.26 23.91
CA GLU A 67 -32.48 11.90 25.08
C GLU A 67 -34.00 11.70 25.13
N LEU A 68 -34.63 11.48 23.97
CA LEU A 68 -36.09 11.30 23.87
C LEU A 68 -36.57 9.90 24.27
N LYS A 69 -35.69 9.00 24.69
CA LYS A 69 -36.01 7.63 25.15
C LYS A 69 -36.22 7.52 26.66
N GLY A 70 -36.32 8.64 27.37
CA GLY A 70 -36.47 8.67 28.83
C GLY A 70 -37.29 9.83 29.35
N SER A 71 -38.57 9.93 29.00
CA SER A 71 -39.62 10.59 29.81
C SER A 71 -41.01 10.09 29.45
#